data_AF-A0A1Q3T8Z1-F1
#
_entry.id   AF-A0A1Q3T8Z1-F1
#
_cell.length_a   1.000
_cell.length_b   1.000
_cell.length_c   1.000
_cell.angle_alpha   90.00
_cell.angle_beta   90.00
_cell.angle_gamma   90.00
#
_symmetry.space_group_name_H-M   'P 1'
#
loop_
_entity.id
_entity.type
_entity.pdbx_description
1 polymer ?
#
loop_
_entity_poly.entity_id
_entity_poly.type
_entity_poly.pdbx_seq_one_letter_code
_entity_poly.pdbx_strand_id
1 'polypeptide(L)'
;MTMKNEPDHIQVQHILIAFSGSLPGQPVKRNQEQARALAYDLLKQAQEGADFDALVRNYTDDQAPGIYGMSNLGVSPARGEYPRNQMVAAFGDTGFPLEVGQVGIADYDPRTSPYGWHIVKRLK
;
A
#
# COMPACT_ATOMS: atom_id res chain seq x y z
N MET A 1 14.16 2.08 -24.69
CA MET A 1 13.33 1.53 -23.61
C MET A 1 12.43 2.66 -23.14
N THR A 2 11.14 2.61 -23.49
CA THR A 2 10.17 3.67 -23.18
C THR A 2 10.05 3.80 -21.67
N MET A 3 10.54 4.92 -21.11
CA MET A 3 10.07 5.42 -19.83
C MET A 3 8.55 5.55 -20.00
N LYS A 4 7.76 4.66 -19.42
CA LYS A 4 6.32 4.91 -19.31
C LYS A 4 6.23 6.26 -18.61
N ASN A 5 5.59 7.25 -19.24
CA ASN A 5 5.29 8.51 -18.59
C ASN A 5 4.33 8.18 -17.43
N GLU A 6 4.90 7.92 -16.26
CA GLU A 6 4.14 7.77 -15.04
C GLU A 6 3.35 9.07 -14.81
N PRO A 7 2.11 8.97 -14.33
CA PRO A 7 1.29 10.15 -14.04
C PRO A 7 1.98 11.05 -13.00
N ASP A 8 1.72 12.35 -13.08
CA ASP A 8 2.26 13.33 -12.13
C ASP A 8 1.68 13.12 -10.72
N HIS A 9 0.42 12.71 -10.63
CA HIS A 9 -0.32 12.49 -9.40
C HIS A 9 -1.14 11.20 -9.47
N ILE A 10 -1.18 10.45 -8.38
CA ILE A 10 -2.04 9.28 -8.22
C ILE A 10 -2.76 9.33 -6.89
N GLN A 11 -3.88 8.60 -6.81
CA GLN A 11 -4.54 8.32 -5.54
C GLN A 11 -4.61 6.82 -5.36
N VAL A 12 -4.21 6.33 -4.19
CA VAL A 12 -4.26 4.92 -3.86
C VAL A 12 -4.96 4.70 -2.54
N GLN A 13 -5.41 3.48 -2.34
CA GLN A 13 -5.90 2.98 -1.08
C GLN A 13 -5.07 1.78 -0.66
N HIS A 14 -4.81 1.62 0.64
CA HIS A 14 -4.03 0.47 1.10
C HIS A 14 -4.58 -0.26 2.31
N ILE A 15 -4.11 -1.50 2.43
CA ILE A 15 -4.27 -2.37 3.59
C ILE A 15 -2.87 -2.68 4.10
N LEU A 16 -2.55 -2.26 5.33
CA LEU A 16 -1.32 -2.67 5.99
C LEU A 16 -1.58 -3.95 6.77
N ILE A 17 -0.80 -4.99 6.51
CA ILE A 17 -0.76 -6.21 7.30
C ILE A 17 0.58 -6.28 8.03
N ALA A 18 0.54 -5.93 9.30
CA ALA A 18 1.66 -5.96 10.22
C ALA A 18 1.82 -7.33 10.90
N PHE A 19 2.94 -7.51 11.58
CA PHE A 19 3.22 -8.68 12.42
C PHE A 19 3.82 -8.25 13.76
N SER A 20 3.90 -9.19 14.70
CA SER A 20 4.48 -8.96 16.02
C SER A 20 5.88 -8.33 15.92
N GLY A 21 6.00 -7.09 16.40
CA GLY A 21 7.25 -6.34 16.41
C GLY A 21 7.50 -5.45 15.19
N SER A 22 6.64 -5.46 14.17
CA SER A 22 6.79 -4.59 12.99
C SER A 22 6.20 -3.19 13.18
N LEU A 23 5.23 -3.05 14.10
CA LEU A 23 4.62 -1.77 14.45
C LEU A 23 5.02 -1.33 15.86
N PRO A 24 5.59 -0.13 16.03
CA PRO A 24 5.95 0.38 17.35
C PRO A 24 4.69 0.69 18.15
N GLY A 25 4.56 0.07 19.33
CA GLY A 25 3.48 0.36 20.27
C GLY A 25 2.13 -0.28 19.96
N GLN A 26 2.03 -1.10 18.91
CA GLN A 26 0.79 -1.81 18.57
C GLN A 26 0.96 -3.32 18.77
N PRO A 27 0.18 -3.95 19.67
CA PRO A 27 0.28 -5.37 19.95
C PRO A 27 -0.37 -6.20 18.83
N VAL A 28 0.41 -6.51 17.80
CA VAL A 28 0.00 -7.42 16.72
C VAL A 28 0.26 -8.86 17.14
N LYS A 29 -0.78 -9.70 17.20
CA LYS A 29 -0.68 -11.10 17.65
C LYS A 29 -0.09 -12.05 16.60
N ARG A 30 -0.24 -11.72 15.31
CA ARG A 30 0.16 -12.60 14.21
C ARG A 30 1.67 -12.53 13.99
N ASN A 31 2.28 -13.66 13.67
CA ASN A 31 3.70 -13.72 13.31
C ASN A 31 3.91 -13.28 11.84
N GLN A 32 5.18 -13.16 11.44
CA GLN A 32 5.56 -12.70 10.09
C GLN A 32 5.00 -13.59 8.97
N GLU A 33 4.97 -14.92 9.16
CA GLU A 33 4.44 -15.86 8.17
C GLU A 33 2.92 -15.75 8.03
N GLN A 34 2.21 -15.61 9.16
CA GLN A 34 0.77 -15.40 9.19
C GLN A 34 0.38 -14.07 8.55
N ALA A 35 1.15 -13.01 8.79
CA ALA A 35 0.97 -11.72 8.14
C ALA A 35 1.15 -11.83 6.62
N ARG A 36 2.19 -12.51 6.16
CA ARG A 36 2.39 -12.80 4.73
C ARG A 36 1.21 -13.56 4.14
N ALA A 37 0.81 -14.67 4.76
CA ALA A 37 -0.30 -15.50 4.27
C ALA A 37 -1.60 -14.69 4.16
N LEU A 38 -1.92 -13.91 5.19
CA LEU A 38 -3.08 -13.01 5.19
C LEU A 38 -2.98 -11.96 4.09
N ALA A 39 -1.81 -11.34 3.89
CA ALA A 39 -1.64 -10.29 2.89
C ALA A 39 -1.84 -10.81 1.46
N TYR A 40 -1.30 -11.99 1.15
CA TYR A 40 -1.47 -12.60 -0.17
C TYR A 40 -2.90 -13.13 -0.40
N ASP A 41 -3.58 -13.59 0.65
CA ASP A 41 -4.99 -13.96 0.58
C ASP A 41 -5.87 -12.73 0.27
N LEU A 42 -5.67 -11.63 0.99
CA LEU A 42 -6.38 -10.36 0.75
C LEU A 42 -6.07 -9.78 -0.63
N LEU A 43 -4.82 -9.87 -1.10
CA LEU A 43 -4.43 -9.49 -2.45
C LEU A 43 -5.25 -10.26 -3.49
N LYS A 44 -5.34 -11.59 -3.33
CA LYS A 44 -6.12 -12.44 -4.24
C LYS A 44 -7.59 -12.04 -4.24
N GLN A 45 -8.21 -11.91 -3.07
CA GLN A 45 -9.61 -11.48 -2.96
C GLN A 45 -9.84 -10.12 -3.64
N ALA A 46 -8.94 -9.16 -3.41
CA ALA A 46 -9.01 -7.84 -4.02
C ALA A 46 -8.87 -7.87 -5.55
N GLN A 47 -7.98 -8.71 -6.07
CA GLN A 47 -7.80 -8.94 -7.51
C GLN A 47 -8.99 -9.67 -8.16
N GLU A 48 -9.69 -10.51 -7.40
CA GLU A 48 -10.93 -11.19 -7.81
C GLU A 48 -12.18 -10.29 -7.72
N GLY A 49 -12.02 -9.03 -7.30
CA GLY A 49 -13.10 -8.03 -7.29
C GLY A 49 -13.85 -7.89 -5.97
N ALA A 50 -13.30 -8.39 -4.85
CA ALA A 50 -13.85 -8.12 -3.52
C ALA A 50 -13.90 -6.61 -3.23
N ASP A 51 -14.83 -6.21 -2.33
CA ASP A 51 -14.95 -4.82 -1.89
C ASP A 51 -13.71 -4.41 -1.09
N PHE A 52 -12.82 -3.65 -1.75
CA PHE A 52 -11.57 -3.19 -1.15
C PHE A 52 -11.81 -2.28 0.06
N ASP A 53 -12.87 -1.47 0.09
CA ASP A 53 -13.18 -0.62 1.25
C ASP A 53 -13.54 -1.49 2.46
N ALA A 54 -14.28 -2.58 2.25
CA ALA A 54 -14.58 -3.54 3.30
C ALA A 54 -13.31 -4.27 3.78
N LEU A 55 -12.43 -4.68 2.85
CA LEU A 55 -11.16 -5.30 3.21
C LEU A 55 -10.27 -4.36 4.04
N VAL A 56 -10.16 -3.08 3.66
CA VAL A 56 -9.43 -2.07 4.43
C VAL A 56 -9.99 -1.96 5.84
N ARG A 57 -11.30 -1.74 5.99
CA ARG A 57 -11.94 -1.57 7.31
C ARG A 57 -11.77 -2.78 8.23
N ASN A 58 -11.73 -3.99 7.66
CA ASN A 58 -11.71 -5.22 8.45
C ASN A 58 -10.29 -5.70 8.78
N TYR A 59 -9.30 -5.40 7.93
CA TYR A 59 -7.99 -6.06 8.01
C TYR A 59 -6.80 -5.13 8.16
N THR A 60 -6.92 -3.83 7.85
CA THR A 60 -5.77 -2.93 7.96
C THR A 60 -5.35 -2.77 9.42
N ASP A 61 -4.06 -2.89 9.71
CA ASP A 61 -3.49 -2.52 11.00
C ASP A 61 -3.12 -1.02 11.09
N ASP A 62 -3.32 -0.29 9.99
CA ASP A 62 -3.20 1.17 9.91
C ASP A 62 -4.57 1.85 10.10
N GLN A 63 -4.68 3.14 9.81
CA GLN A 63 -5.93 3.88 9.90
C GLN A 63 -6.79 3.73 8.63
N ALA A 64 -8.05 3.32 8.79
CA ALA A 64 -9.05 3.42 7.73
C ALA A 64 -9.45 4.90 7.51
N PRO A 65 -9.69 5.36 6.26
CA PRO A 65 -9.92 4.57 5.04
C PRO A 65 -8.65 4.20 4.26
N GLY A 66 -7.45 4.52 4.77
CA GLY A 66 -6.18 4.14 4.14
C GLY A 66 -5.96 4.76 2.75
N ILE A 67 -6.52 5.96 2.49
CA ILE A 67 -6.44 6.63 1.19
C ILE A 67 -5.37 7.72 1.20
N TYR A 68 -4.46 7.65 0.24
CA TYR A 68 -3.34 8.58 0.12
C TYR A 68 -3.23 9.10 -1.31
N GLY A 69 -3.10 10.42 -1.46
CA GLY A 69 -2.68 11.04 -2.71
C GLY A 69 -1.15 11.11 -2.74
N MET A 70 -0.56 10.89 -3.92
CA MET A 70 0.89 10.94 -4.10
C MET A 70 1.28 11.74 -5.34
N SER A 71 2.35 12.52 -5.23
CA SER A 71 3.00 13.18 -6.36
C SER A 71 4.25 12.44 -6.80
N ASN A 72 4.51 12.42 -8.10
CA ASN A 72 5.67 11.73 -8.67
C ASN A 72 6.98 12.48 -8.39
N LEU A 73 8.11 11.85 -8.73
CA LEU A 73 9.44 12.43 -8.58
C LEU A 73 9.55 13.75 -9.36
N GLY A 74 9.97 14.81 -8.67
CA GLY A 74 10.09 16.15 -9.26
C GLY A 74 8.77 16.90 -9.42
N VAL A 75 7.63 16.30 -9.04
CA VAL A 75 6.31 16.93 -9.06
C VAL A 75 5.99 17.48 -7.66
N SER A 76 5.54 18.73 -7.60
CA SER A 76 5.13 19.35 -6.34
C SER A 76 3.85 18.69 -5.81
N PRO A 77 3.79 18.26 -4.55
CA PRO A 77 2.59 17.64 -3.98
C PRO A 77 1.44 18.63 -3.93
N ALA A 78 0.25 18.19 -4.32
CA ALA A 78 -0.98 18.92 -4.07
C ALA A 78 -1.33 18.89 -2.57
N ARG A 79 -2.33 19.69 -2.16
CA ARG A 79 -2.74 19.75 -0.74
C ARG A 79 -3.24 18.38 -0.27
N GLY A 80 -2.55 17.80 0.71
CA GLY A 80 -2.88 16.49 1.26
C GLY A 80 -2.26 15.31 0.50
N GLU A 81 -1.36 15.58 -0.45
CA GLU A 81 -0.56 14.54 -1.10
C GLU A 81 0.80 14.39 -0.42
N TYR A 82 1.35 13.19 -0.55
CA TYR A 82 2.69 12.86 -0.11
C TYR A 82 3.62 12.71 -1.31
N PRO A 83 4.81 13.33 -1.30
CA PRO A 83 5.81 13.04 -2.31
C PRO A 83 6.16 11.55 -2.33
N ARG A 84 6.35 10.96 -3.51
CA ARG A 84 6.75 9.55 -3.68
C ARG A 84 7.95 9.15 -2.82
N ASN A 85 8.89 10.07 -2.59
CA ASN A 85 10.10 9.84 -1.79
C ASN A 85 9.90 9.99 -0.27
N GLN A 86 8.74 10.45 0.19
CA GLN A 86 8.40 10.58 1.62
C GLN A 86 7.50 9.45 2.10
N MET A 87 6.91 8.66 1.20
CA MET A 87 6.25 7.41 1.56
C MET A 87 7.26 6.28 1.66
N VAL A 88 6.84 5.21 2.33
CA VAL A 88 7.51 3.91 2.31
C VAL A 88 7.86 3.59 0.85
N ALA A 89 9.15 3.38 0.53
CA ALA A 89 9.62 3.31 -0.86
C ALA A 89 8.86 2.25 -1.67
N ALA A 90 8.54 1.12 -1.03
CA ALA A 90 7.76 0.07 -1.64
C ALA A 90 6.33 0.51 -2.06
N PHE A 91 5.76 1.51 -1.37
CA PHE A 91 4.43 2.05 -1.67
C PHE A 91 4.39 2.87 -2.95
N GLY A 92 5.38 3.75 -3.13
CA GLY A 92 5.56 4.50 -4.37
C GLY A 92 5.89 3.58 -5.55
N ASP A 93 6.79 2.62 -5.34
CA ASP A 93 7.20 1.68 -6.39
C ASP A 93 6.12 0.68 -6.78
N THR A 94 5.17 0.39 -5.88
CA THR A 94 4.00 -0.44 -6.18
C THR A 94 2.86 0.40 -6.76
N GLY A 95 2.61 1.60 -6.24
CA GLY A 95 1.45 2.42 -6.60
C GLY A 95 1.49 3.02 -8.01
N PHE A 96 2.63 3.58 -8.42
CA PHE A 96 2.76 4.28 -9.71
C PHE A 96 2.65 3.37 -10.94
N PRO A 97 3.19 2.14 -10.94
CA PRO A 97 3.06 1.22 -12.07
C PRO A 97 1.66 0.62 -12.25
N LEU A 98 0.80 0.65 -11.22
CA LEU A 98 -0.56 0.11 -11.29
C LEU A 98 -1.44 0.95 -12.20
N GLU A 99 -2.37 0.31 -12.91
CA GLU A 99 -3.47 0.98 -13.61
C GLU A 99 -4.62 1.30 -12.64
N VAL A 100 -5.49 2.26 -13.00
CA VAL A 100 -6.65 2.60 -12.17
C VAL A 100 -7.55 1.36 -11.98
N GLY A 101 -7.86 1.04 -10.73
CA GLY A 101 -8.61 -0.15 -10.34
C GLY A 101 -7.72 -1.38 -10.09
N GLN A 102 -6.46 -1.37 -10.52
CA GLN A 102 -5.53 -2.48 -10.32
C GLN A 102 -5.05 -2.52 -8.85
N VAL A 103 -4.78 -3.74 -8.39
CA VAL A 103 -4.29 -4.02 -7.05
C VAL A 103 -2.93 -4.70 -7.12
N GLY A 104 -1.97 -4.16 -6.37
CA GLY A 104 -0.63 -4.70 -6.18
C GLY A 104 -0.30 -4.91 -4.71
N ILE A 105 0.88 -5.44 -4.44
CA ILE A 105 1.40 -5.65 -3.10
C ILE A 105 2.84 -5.16 -3.01
N ALA A 106 3.15 -4.45 -1.92
CA ALA A 106 4.50 -4.21 -1.46
C ALA A 106 4.83 -5.23 -0.36
N ASP A 107 5.80 -6.10 -0.61
CA ASP A 107 6.27 -7.06 0.38
C ASP A 107 7.00 -6.37 1.54
N TYR A 108 6.95 -7.01 2.71
CA TYR A 108 7.77 -6.61 3.85
C TYR A 108 9.26 -6.62 3.49
N ASP A 109 9.91 -5.51 3.76
CA ASP A 109 11.36 -5.35 3.68
C ASP A 109 11.81 -4.45 4.84
N PRO A 110 12.79 -4.87 5.67
CA PRO A 110 13.22 -4.10 6.84
C PRO A 110 13.67 -2.66 6.53
N ARG A 111 14.04 -2.35 5.29
CA ARG A 111 14.52 -1.04 4.85
C ARG A 111 13.46 -0.28 4.08
N THR A 112 12.75 -0.94 3.17
CA THR A 112 11.85 -0.27 2.21
C THR A 112 10.38 -0.43 2.55
N SER A 113 10.00 -1.35 3.45
CA SER A 113 8.65 -1.58 3.98
C SER A 113 8.68 -2.18 5.40
N PRO A 114 9.20 -1.44 6.41
CA PRO A 114 9.51 -2.00 7.73
C PRO A 114 8.26 -2.40 8.54
N TYR A 115 7.09 -1.89 8.17
CA TYR A 115 5.85 -2.07 8.94
C TYR A 115 5.12 -3.38 8.61
N GLY A 116 5.37 -3.96 7.43
CA GLY A 116 4.72 -5.19 6.99
C GLY A 116 4.45 -5.21 5.49
N TRP A 117 3.38 -5.91 5.11
CA TRP A 117 2.90 -5.97 3.73
C TRP A 117 1.86 -4.88 3.49
N HIS A 118 1.96 -4.20 2.35
CA HIS A 118 0.95 -3.22 1.94
C HIS A 118 0.27 -3.70 0.67
N ILE A 119 -1.01 -4.05 0.75
CA ILE A 119 -1.84 -4.25 -0.44
C ILE A 119 -2.30 -2.88 -0.90
N VAL A 120 -2.01 -2.51 -2.14
CA VAL A 120 -2.25 -1.17 -2.69
C VAL A 120 -3.19 -1.28 -3.88
N LYS A 121 -4.31 -0.56 -3.83
CA LYS A 121 -5.23 -0.38 -4.96
C LYS A 121 -5.10 1.02 -5.50
N ARG A 122 -4.89 1.15 -6.80
CA ARG A 122 -4.92 2.48 -7.45
C ARG A 122 -6.36 2.92 -7.67
N LEU A 123 -6.71 4.09 -7.16
CA LEU A 123 -8.02 4.72 -7.31
C LEU A 123 -8.07 5.72 -8.46
N LYS A 124 -6.97 6.45 -8.70
CA LYS A 124 -6.81 7.45 -9.77
C LYS A 124 -5.38 7.45 -10.29
#